data_AF-A0AAP3V1Y0-F1
#
_entry.id   AF-A0AAP3V1Y0-F1
#
_cell.length_a   1.000
_cell.length_b   1.000
_cell.length_c   1.000
_cell.angle_alpha   90.00
_cell.angle_beta   90.00
_cell.angle_gamma   90.00
#
_symmetry.space_group_name_H-M   'P 1'
#
loop_
_entity.id
_entity.type
_entity.pdbx_description
1 polymer ?
#
loop_
_entity_poly.entity_id
_entity_poly.type
_entity_poly.pdbx_seq_one_letter_code
_entity_poly.pdbx_strand_id
1 'polypeptide(L)'
;MTEMSTPATPGSAGPAAFQDPDTQAGIEHLAAKVAPLLQANRFDNVVDLLSLVADGIDMTDERTIEKLMAAFEGAMAAGWTLGNAARMAGSVAGNAAEPPSLFQLARELRDPEVRRGLHAAVTFLRILGRQTGP
;
A
#
# COMPACT_ATOMS: atom_id res chain seq x y z
N MET A 1 -35.24 -29.90 -38.88
CA MET A 1 -33.93 -30.34 -38.34
C MET A 1 -33.31 -29.10 -37.72
N THR A 2 -33.44 -28.97 -36.41
CA THR A 2 -33.01 -27.79 -35.63
C THR A 2 -31.60 -28.05 -35.16
N GLU A 3 -30.60 -27.40 -35.75
CA GLU A 3 -29.23 -27.45 -35.24
C GLU A 3 -29.09 -26.51 -34.04
N MET A 4 -28.81 -27.09 -32.88
CA MET A 4 -28.42 -26.40 -31.67
C MET A 4 -27.04 -25.79 -31.85
N SER A 5 -26.97 -24.46 -31.92
CA SER A 5 -25.70 -23.72 -31.86
C SER A 5 -25.06 -23.90 -30.48
N THR A 6 -23.88 -24.51 -30.48
CA THR A 6 -22.98 -24.67 -29.34
C THR A 6 -22.51 -23.28 -28.84
N PRO A 7 -22.40 -23.03 -27.52
CA PRO A 7 -21.98 -21.73 -27.01
C PRO A 7 -20.50 -21.48 -27.31
N ALA A 8 -20.20 -20.29 -27.82
CA ALA A 8 -18.85 -19.85 -28.11
C ALA A 8 -18.03 -19.74 -26.81
N THR A 9 -16.92 -20.46 -26.76
CA THR A 9 -15.83 -20.31 -25.80
C THR A 9 -15.38 -18.84 -25.72
N PRO A 10 -15.18 -18.24 -24.53
CA PRO A 10 -14.57 -16.92 -24.40
C PRO A 10 -13.05 -17.05 -24.63
N GLY A 11 -12.66 -17.24 -25.90
CA GLY A 11 -11.28 -17.42 -26.32
C GLY A 11 -10.72 -16.14 -26.94
N SER A 12 -9.71 -15.57 -26.28
CA SER A 12 -8.76 -14.54 -26.75
C SER A 12 -9.36 -13.25 -27.32
N ALA A 13 -9.17 -12.13 -26.60
CA ALA A 13 -9.32 -10.80 -27.18
C ALA A 13 -8.33 -10.64 -28.35
N GLY A 14 -8.81 -10.88 -29.56
CA GLY A 14 -8.04 -10.68 -30.78
C GLY A 14 -7.81 -9.19 -31.08
N PRO A 15 -7.01 -8.85 -32.11
CA PRO A 15 -6.71 -7.46 -32.49
C PRO A 15 -7.95 -6.59 -32.78
N ALA A 16 -9.12 -7.21 -33.00
CA ALA A 16 -10.41 -6.53 -33.13
C ALA A 16 -10.91 -5.89 -31.82
N ALA A 17 -10.54 -6.42 -30.64
CA ALA A 17 -10.93 -5.85 -29.35
C ALA A 17 -10.32 -4.47 -29.11
N PHE A 18 -9.11 -4.21 -29.64
CA PHE A 18 -8.46 -2.89 -29.59
C PHE A 18 -8.96 -1.92 -30.66
N GLN A 19 -9.79 -2.38 -31.60
CA GLN A 19 -10.39 -1.57 -32.66
C GLN A 19 -11.82 -1.11 -32.31
N ASP A 20 -12.38 -1.64 -31.22
CA ASP A 20 -13.63 -1.21 -30.66
C ASP A 20 -13.50 0.24 -30.11
N PRO A 21 -14.38 1.17 -30.53
CA PRO A 21 -14.27 2.58 -30.16
C PRO A 21 -14.37 2.82 -28.65
N ASP A 22 -15.17 2.02 -27.94
CA ASP A 22 -15.29 2.13 -26.48
C ASP A 22 -14.00 1.66 -25.77
N THR A 23 -13.39 0.61 -26.30
CA THR A 23 -12.09 0.12 -25.81
C THR A 23 -10.96 1.13 -26.06
N GLN A 24 -10.95 1.81 -27.22
CA GLN A 24 -9.98 2.87 -27.50
C GLN A 24 -10.13 4.06 -26.56
N ALA A 25 -11.37 4.52 -26.33
CA ALA A 25 -11.66 5.58 -25.37
C ALA A 25 -11.23 5.19 -23.94
N GLY A 26 -11.44 3.93 -23.55
CA GLY A 26 -10.98 3.39 -22.27
C GLY A 26 -9.46 3.40 -22.12
N ILE A 27 -8.73 3.01 -23.17
CA ILE A 27 -7.26 3.03 -23.21
C ILE A 27 -6.72 4.47 -23.14
N GLU A 28 -7.31 5.41 -23.89
CA GLU A 28 -6.92 6.82 -23.84
C GLU A 28 -7.12 7.41 -22.43
N HIS A 29 -8.25 7.09 -21.79
CA HIS A 29 -8.53 7.52 -20.43
C HIS A 29 -7.56 6.91 -19.41
N LEU A 30 -7.20 5.63 -19.55
CA LEU A 30 -6.17 5.00 -18.72
C LEU A 30 -4.79 5.62 -18.95
N ALA A 31 -4.42 5.82 -20.22
CA ALA A 31 -3.17 6.47 -20.60
C ALA A 31 -3.06 7.87 -20.00
N ALA A 32 -4.15 8.66 -19.99
CA ALA A 32 -4.18 9.96 -19.34
C ALA A 32 -3.92 9.90 -17.82
N LYS A 33 -4.40 8.85 -17.13
CA LYS A 33 -4.16 8.66 -15.69
C LYS A 33 -2.73 8.20 -15.38
N VAL A 34 -2.15 7.39 -16.25
CA VAL A 34 -0.81 6.81 -16.05
C VAL A 34 0.29 7.70 -16.65
N ALA A 35 -0.04 8.62 -17.55
CA ALA A 35 0.86 9.61 -18.15
C ALA A 35 1.82 10.29 -17.16
N PRO A 36 1.40 10.81 -15.99
CA PRO A 36 2.35 11.42 -15.05
C PRO A 36 3.38 10.42 -14.49
N LEU A 37 3.03 9.14 -14.37
CA LEU A 37 3.94 8.09 -13.89
C LEU A 37 4.91 7.64 -15.00
N LEU A 38 4.43 7.58 -16.24
CA LEU A 38 5.23 7.31 -17.43
C LEU A 38 6.22 8.46 -17.70
N GLN A 39 5.77 9.71 -17.63
CA GLN A 39 6.60 10.90 -17.81
C GLN A 39 7.68 11.02 -16.72
N ALA A 40 7.39 10.58 -15.50
CA ALA A 40 8.35 10.56 -14.40
C ALA A 40 9.31 9.36 -14.45
N ASN A 41 9.19 8.46 -15.43
CA ASN A 41 9.94 7.20 -15.53
C ASN A 41 9.85 6.33 -14.26
N ARG A 42 8.70 6.43 -13.56
CA ARG A 42 8.42 5.70 -12.31
C ARG A 42 7.47 4.54 -12.51
N PHE A 43 6.83 4.46 -13.69
CA PHE A 43 5.92 3.38 -14.02
C PHE A 43 6.63 2.02 -14.04
N ASP A 44 7.87 1.97 -14.53
CA ASP A 44 8.68 0.75 -14.57
C ASP A 44 8.87 0.16 -13.16
N ASN A 45 9.16 1.00 -12.15
CA ASN A 45 9.28 0.53 -10.76
C ASN A 45 7.97 -0.04 -10.20
N VAL A 46 6.82 0.49 -10.64
CA VAL A 46 5.50 -0.03 -10.24
C VAL A 46 5.26 -1.38 -10.90
N VAL A 47 5.60 -1.50 -12.19
CA VAL A 47 5.52 -2.76 -12.93
C VAL A 47 6.44 -3.81 -12.30
N ASP A 48 7.69 -3.46 -11.99
CA ASP A 48 8.66 -4.35 -11.32
C ASP A 48 8.15 -4.85 -9.97
N LEU A 49 7.55 -3.96 -9.17
CA LEU A 49 6.97 -4.33 -7.87
C LEU A 49 5.76 -5.24 -8.04
N LEU A 50 4.88 -4.96 -9.01
CA LEU A 50 3.75 -5.82 -9.34
C LEU A 50 4.20 -7.19 -9.88
N SER A 51 5.27 -7.23 -10.67
CA SER A 51 5.88 -8.48 -11.16
C SER A 51 6.47 -9.30 -10.03
N LEU A 52 7.17 -8.68 -9.09
CA LEU A 52 7.68 -9.37 -7.89
C LEU A 52 6.55 -9.95 -7.04
N VAL A 53 5.46 -9.19 -6.89
CA VAL A 53 4.27 -9.67 -6.16
C VAL A 53 3.59 -10.81 -6.92
N ALA A 54 3.47 -10.72 -8.25
CA ALA A 54 2.87 -11.76 -9.07
C ALA A 54 3.66 -13.07 -9.02
N ASP A 55 4.99 -13.01 -9.15
CA ASP A 55 5.89 -14.17 -9.00
C ASP A 55 5.77 -14.78 -7.59
N GLY A 56 5.65 -13.91 -6.57
CA GLY A 56 5.34 -14.33 -5.20
C GLY A 56 4.03 -15.10 -5.11
N ILE A 57 2.93 -14.57 -5.67
CA ILE A 57 1.61 -15.20 -5.64
C ILE A 57 1.61 -16.54 -6.40
N ASP A 58 2.27 -16.63 -7.56
CA ASP A 58 2.36 -17.86 -8.35
C ASP A 58 3.06 -19.01 -7.60
N MET A 59 3.98 -18.71 -6.67
CA MET A 59 4.64 -19.70 -5.81
C MET A 59 3.90 -19.99 -4.50
N THR A 60 2.81 -19.28 -4.22
CA THR A 60 2.10 -19.29 -2.93
C THR A 60 0.93 -20.26 -2.96
N ASP A 61 0.85 -21.17 -1.99
CA ASP A 61 -0.32 -22.03 -1.79
C ASP A 61 -1.44 -21.28 -1.04
N GLU A 62 -2.68 -21.79 -1.12
CA GLU A 62 -3.88 -21.16 -0.52
C GLU A 62 -3.68 -20.74 0.95
N ARG A 63 -3.02 -21.59 1.76
CA ARG A 63 -2.74 -21.31 3.18
C ARG A 63 -1.80 -20.12 3.37
N THR A 64 -0.91 -19.88 2.42
CA THR A 64 0.06 -18.78 2.48
C THR A 64 -0.57 -17.48 1.96
N ILE A 65 -1.56 -17.55 1.07
CA ILE A 65 -2.43 -16.42 0.71
C ILE A 65 -3.21 -15.93 1.93
N GLU A 66 -3.84 -16.84 2.70
CA GLU A 66 -4.56 -16.47 3.94
C GLU A 66 -3.66 -15.72 4.93
N LYS A 67 -2.42 -16.19 5.10
CA LYS A 67 -1.43 -15.51 5.97
C LYS A 67 -1.01 -14.16 5.43
N LEU A 68 -0.83 -14.04 4.12
CA LEU A 68 -0.47 -12.78 3.49
C LEU A 68 -1.60 -11.75 3.64
N MET A 69 -2.85 -12.18 3.49
CA MET A 69 -4.02 -11.33 3.72
C MET A 69 -4.12 -10.89 5.18
N ALA A 70 -3.90 -11.81 6.14
CA ALA A 70 -3.86 -11.45 7.55
C ALA A 70 -2.71 -10.48 7.88
N ALA A 71 -1.53 -10.68 7.27
CA ALA A 71 -0.39 -9.78 7.43
C ALA A 71 -0.66 -8.41 6.79
N PHE A 72 -1.29 -8.37 5.62
CA PHE A 72 -1.69 -7.15 4.92
C PHE A 72 -2.74 -6.37 5.71
N GLU A 73 -3.78 -7.05 6.22
CA GLU A 73 -4.79 -6.43 7.08
C GLU A 73 -4.15 -5.85 8.34
N GLY A 74 -3.25 -6.60 8.98
CA GLY A 74 -2.49 -6.12 10.13
C GLY A 74 -1.62 -4.90 9.80
N ALA A 75 -0.94 -4.91 8.67
CA ALA A 75 -0.11 -3.80 8.21
C ALA A 75 -0.94 -2.55 7.87
N MET A 76 -2.08 -2.71 7.18
CA MET A 76 -3.00 -1.63 6.87
C MET A 76 -3.65 -1.04 8.12
N ALA A 77 -4.05 -1.87 9.08
CA ALA A 77 -4.58 -1.42 10.36
C ALA A 77 -3.52 -0.64 11.17
N ALA A 78 -2.28 -1.14 11.22
CA ALA A 78 -1.17 -0.44 11.86
C ALA A 78 -0.86 0.88 11.14
N GLY A 79 -0.83 0.88 9.81
CA GLY A 79 -0.63 2.07 8.99
C GLY A 79 -1.73 3.12 9.19
N TRP A 80 -2.98 2.70 9.26
CA TRP A 80 -4.13 3.58 9.51
C TRP A 80 -4.04 4.23 10.89
N THR A 81 -3.75 3.45 11.93
CA THR A 81 -3.62 3.97 13.30
C THR A 81 -2.46 4.95 13.44
N LEU A 82 -1.28 4.63 12.88
CA LEU A 82 -0.14 5.55 12.81
C LEU A 82 -0.47 6.82 12.02
N GLY A 83 -1.09 6.68 10.84
CA GLY A 83 -1.44 7.81 9.98
C GLY A 83 -2.43 8.76 10.66
N ASN A 84 -3.45 8.22 11.34
CA ASN A 84 -4.39 9.04 12.08
C ASN A 84 -3.72 9.73 13.30
N ALA A 85 -2.83 9.03 14.01
CA ALA A 85 -2.06 9.63 15.09
C ALA A 85 -1.16 10.76 14.60
N ALA A 86 -0.48 10.59 13.45
CA ALA A 86 0.33 11.62 12.82
C ALA A 86 -0.51 12.83 12.38
N ARG A 87 -1.68 12.59 11.79
CA ARG A 87 -2.62 13.65 11.41
C ARG A 87 -3.11 14.43 12.63
N MET A 88 -3.44 13.73 13.71
CA MET A 88 -3.86 14.34 14.97
C MET A 88 -2.72 15.18 15.58
N ALA A 89 -1.50 14.63 15.67
CA ALA A 89 -0.32 15.36 16.13
C ALA A 89 -0.05 16.62 15.29
N GLY A 90 -0.15 16.51 13.96
CA GLY A 90 -0.01 17.65 13.05
C GLY A 90 -1.09 18.71 13.29
N SER A 91 -2.33 18.31 13.57
CA SER A 91 -3.40 19.24 13.91
C SER A 91 -3.17 19.95 15.25
N VAL A 92 -2.66 19.23 16.26
CA VAL A 92 -2.33 19.81 17.58
C VAL A 92 -1.17 20.80 17.44
N ALA A 93 -0.12 20.44 16.70
CA ALA A 93 1.02 21.32 16.45
C ALA A 93 0.65 22.54 15.60
N GLY A 94 -0.19 22.36 14.57
CA GLY A 94 -0.63 23.44 13.68
C GLY A 94 -1.61 24.42 14.32
N ASN A 95 -2.37 24.00 15.33
CA ASN A 95 -3.27 24.85 16.09
C ASN A 95 -2.61 25.46 17.35
N ALA A 96 -1.35 25.14 17.63
CA ALA A 96 -0.60 25.77 18.71
C ALA A 96 -0.27 27.22 18.33
N ALA A 97 -0.60 28.18 19.19
CA ALA A 97 -0.38 29.60 18.93
C ALA A 97 1.11 29.98 18.80
N GLU A 98 2.00 29.22 19.45
CA GLU A 98 3.45 29.39 19.39
C GLU A 98 4.13 28.01 19.49
N PRO A 99 5.26 27.77 18.78
CA PRO A 99 5.99 26.52 18.89
C PRO A 99 6.47 26.26 20.34
N PRO A 100 6.49 25.00 20.79
CA PRO A 100 6.89 24.66 22.14
C PRO A 100 8.37 25.00 22.38
N SER A 101 8.68 25.53 23.56
CA SER A 101 10.07 25.80 23.95
C SER A 101 10.83 24.50 24.26
N LEU A 102 12.17 24.54 24.20
CA LEU A 102 13.03 23.38 24.52
C LEU A 102 12.75 22.82 25.92
N PHE A 103 12.41 23.68 26.87
CA PHE A 103 12.04 23.25 28.22
C PHE A 103 10.69 22.53 28.26
N GLN A 104 9.72 22.97 27.46
CA GLN A 104 8.41 22.32 27.36
C GLN A 104 8.54 20.92 26.73
N LEU A 105 9.33 20.78 25.67
CA LEU A 105 9.66 19.47 25.09
C LEU A 105 10.34 18.53 26.09
N ALA A 106 11.30 19.04 26.87
CA ALA A 106 11.94 18.27 27.93
C ALA A 106 10.96 17.86 29.05
N ARG A 107 9.95 18.68 29.32
CA ARG A 107 8.88 18.38 30.27
C ARG A 107 7.92 17.32 29.72
N GLU A 108 7.61 17.31 28.43
CA GLU A 108 6.76 16.30 27.78
C GLU A 108 7.36 14.90 27.86
N LEU A 109 8.69 14.74 27.86
CA LEU A 109 9.35 13.46 28.11
C LEU A 109 9.08 12.89 29.52
N ARG A 110 8.60 13.72 30.46
CA ARG A 110 8.13 13.29 31.78
C ARG A 110 6.65 12.87 31.79
N ASP A 111 5.95 12.97 30.67
CA ASP A 111 4.62 12.39 30.53
C ASP A 111 4.70 10.85 30.54
N PRO A 112 3.89 10.15 31.35
CA PRO A 112 3.84 8.69 31.36
C PRO A 112 3.54 8.06 30.00
N GLU A 113 2.67 8.65 29.20
CA GLU A 113 2.24 8.12 27.90
C GLU A 113 3.36 8.29 26.86
N VAL A 114 4.07 9.43 26.87
CA VAL A 114 5.26 9.64 26.02
C VAL A 114 6.35 8.63 26.36
N ARG A 115 6.62 8.40 27.65
CA ARG A 115 7.59 7.36 28.06
C ARG A 115 7.16 5.96 27.65
N ARG A 116 5.87 5.65 27.75
CA ARG A 116 5.33 4.33 27.36
C ARG A 116 5.49 4.11 25.87
N GLY A 117 5.18 5.11 25.05
CA GLY A 117 5.38 5.10 23.60
C GLY A 117 6.87 4.93 23.24
N LEU A 118 7.75 5.69 23.87
CA LEU A 118 9.20 5.58 23.66
C LEU A 118 9.72 4.19 24.05
N HIS A 119 9.27 3.64 25.19
CA HIS A 119 9.63 2.31 25.63
C HIS A 119 9.16 1.23 24.64
N ALA A 120 7.95 1.36 24.10
CA ALA A 120 7.43 0.47 23.07
C ALA A 120 8.29 0.52 21.79
N ALA A 121 8.64 1.72 21.30
CA ALA A 121 9.49 1.89 20.13
C ALA A 121 10.88 1.27 20.33
N VAL A 122 11.54 1.54 21.47
CA VAL A 122 12.85 0.96 21.80
C VAL A 122 12.77 -0.56 21.92
N THR A 123 11.69 -1.09 22.52
CA THR A 123 11.50 -2.53 22.67
C THR A 123 11.24 -3.20 21.32
N PHE A 124 10.46 -2.58 20.45
CA PHE A 124 10.27 -3.03 19.07
C PHE A 124 11.60 -3.12 18.32
N LEU A 125 12.41 -2.06 18.34
CA LEU A 125 13.74 -2.03 17.73
C LEU A 125 14.67 -3.12 18.30
N ARG A 126 14.60 -3.36 19.61
CA ARG A 126 15.36 -4.45 20.26
C ARG A 126 14.92 -5.83 19.77
N ILE A 127 13.61 -6.06 19.64
CA ILE A 127 13.09 -7.34 19.13
C ILE A 127 13.54 -7.54 17.69
N LEU A 128 13.41 -6.52 16.84
CA LEU A 128 13.82 -6.56 15.45
C LEU A 128 15.32 -6.85 15.31
N GLY A 129 16.16 -6.14 16.07
CA GLY A 129 17.62 -6.35 16.08
C GLY A 129 18.03 -7.75 16.56
N ARG A 130 17.24 -8.40 17.42
CA ARG A 130 17.49 -9.81 17.81
C ARG A 130 17.14 -10.80 16.70
N GLN A 131 16.22 -10.46 15.80
CA GLN A 131 15.81 -11.32 14.69
C GLN A 131 16.73 -11.17 13.47
N THR A 132 17.40 -10.02 13.35
CA THR A 132 18.32 -9.72 12.24
C THR A 132 19.80 -9.86 12.61
N GLY A 133 20.13 -9.99 13.90
CA GLY A 133 21.48 -10.29 14.36
C GLY A 133 21.89 -11.74 14.03
N PRO A 134 23.18 -12.01 13.79
CA PRO A 134 23.70 -13.35 13.49
C PRO A 134 23.45 -14.36 14.62
#